data_AF-A0A438ZKD6-F1
#
_entry.id   AF-A0A438ZKD6-F1
#
_cell.length_a   1.000
_cell.length_b   1.000
_cell.length_c   1.000
_cell.angle_alpha   90.00
_cell.angle_beta   90.00
_cell.angle_gamma   90.00
#
_symmetry.space_group_name_H-M   'P 1'
#
loop_
_entity.id
_entity.type
_entity.pdbx_description
1 polymer ?
#
loop_
_entity_poly.entity_id
_entity_poly.type
_entity_poly.pdbx_seq_one_letter_code
_entity_poly.pdbx_strand_id
1 'polypeptide(L)'
;MFFVECSGSEKPPIDIEVTFRNHLYWIDIISNVDSITILSAKINRGNCDNDGFPYFKINKTLRFGDSYQFYILPFRCQHIKEVSIKTDKGTWDFGIGRR
;
A
#
# COMPACT_ATOMS: atom_id res chain seq x y z
N MET A 1 14.08 -6.28 -4.46
CA MET A 1 13.44 -7.62 -4.47
C MET A 1 13.02 -7.91 -3.04
N PHE A 2 11.72 -7.81 -2.73
CA PHE A 2 11.18 -7.97 -1.37
C PHE A 2 10.60 -9.38 -1.23
N PHE A 3 10.93 -10.06 -0.13
CA PHE A 3 10.42 -11.40 0.18
C PHE A 3 9.22 -11.28 1.13
N VAL A 4 8.08 -11.79 0.68
CA VAL A 4 6.86 -11.95 1.46
C VAL A 4 7.05 -13.19 2.36
N GLU A 5 7.17 -13.00 3.67
CA GLU A 5 6.95 -14.09 4.62
C GLU A 5 5.44 -14.22 4.89
N CYS A 6 4.82 -15.27 4.34
CA CYS A 6 3.45 -15.66 4.67
C CYS A 6 3.43 -17.14 5.09
N SER A 7 2.94 -17.39 6.30
CA SER A 7 2.44 -18.70 6.71
C SER A 7 1.19 -19.04 5.89
N GLY A 8 1.36 -19.76 4.78
CA GLY A 8 0.31 -20.54 4.12
C GLY A 8 -0.78 -19.80 3.32
N SER A 9 -0.46 -18.73 2.58
CA SER A 9 -1.47 -18.02 1.76
C SER A 9 -0.95 -17.67 0.37
N GLU A 10 -1.83 -17.80 -0.63
CA GLU A 10 -1.61 -17.45 -2.03
C GLU A 10 -0.90 -16.09 -2.20
N LYS A 11 -0.02 -16.00 -3.19
CA LYS A 11 0.68 -14.75 -3.53
C LYS A 11 -0.36 -13.64 -3.72
N PRO A 12 -0.20 -12.45 -3.10
CA PRO A 12 -1.13 -11.36 -3.26
C PRO A 12 -1.29 -10.98 -4.75
N PRO A 13 -2.50 -10.62 -5.21
CA PRO A 13 -2.77 -10.24 -6.59
C PRO A 13 -2.23 -8.84 -6.95
N ILE A 14 -1.58 -8.18 -5.99
CA ILE A 14 -0.97 -6.85 -6.10
C ILE A 14 0.38 -6.86 -5.43
N ASP A 15 1.30 -6.05 -5.94
CA ASP A 15 2.55 -5.69 -5.27
C ASP A 15 2.48 -4.22 -4.83
N ILE A 16 3.30 -3.87 -3.84
CA ILE A 16 3.49 -2.47 -3.45
C ILE A 16 4.96 -2.08 -3.50
N GLU A 17 5.21 -0.85 -3.89
CA GLU A 17 6.51 -0.20 -3.77
C GLU A 17 6.37 1.08 -2.98
N VAL A 18 7.27 1.30 -2.02
CA VAL A 18 7.31 2.52 -1.23
C VAL A 18 8.64 3.20 -1.48
N THR A 19 8.59 4.44 -1.98
CA THR A 19 9.78 5.23 -2.28
C THR A 19 9.73 6.57 -1.57
N PHE A 20 10.85 6.99 -1.00
CA PHE A 20 10.97 8.32 -0.41
C PHE A 20 11.65 9.24 -1.43
N ARG A 21 10.90 10.21 -1.96
CA ARG A 21 11.39 11.17 -2.97
C ARG A 21 10.75 12.54 -2.74
N ASN A 22 11.52 13.60 -2.97
CA ASN A 22 11.07 15.00 -2.79
C ASN A 22 10.45 15.27 -1.40
N HIS A 23 10.99 14.66 -0.34
CA HIS A 23 10.45 14.75 1.03
C HIS A 23 9.00 14.24 1.15
N LEU A 24 8.61 13.29 0.30
CA LEU A 24 7.31 12.62 0.32
C LEU A 24 7.52 11.11 0.29
N TYR A 25 6.63 10.37 0.96
CA TYR A 25 6.51 8.94 0.78
C TYR A 25 5.55 8.67 -0.37
N TRP A 26 6.07 8.13 -1.46
CA TRP A 26 5.29 7.66 -2.60
C TRP A 26 5.01 6.17 -2.42
N ILE A 27 3.75 5.79 -2.59
CA ILE A 27 3.29 4.42 -2.51
C ILE A 27 2.67 4.08 -3.85
N ASP A 28 3.24 3.09 -4.50
CA ASP A 28 2.84 2.55 -5.78
C ASP A 28 2.18 1.20 -5.55
N ILE A 29 0.92 1.05 -5.97
CA ILE A 29 0.19 -0.22 -5.96
C ILE A 29 0.17 -0.75 -7.39
N ILE A 30 0.74 -1.94 -7.62
CA ILE A 30 0.90 -2.54 -8.95
C ILE A 30 0.03 -3.78 -9.02
N SER A 31 -0.79 -3.90 -10.07
CA SER A 31 -1.65 -5.08 -10.26
C SER A 31 -0.92 -6.20 -11.01
N ASN A 32 -0.97 -7.41 -10.44
CA ASN A 32 -0.46 -8.64 -11.04
C ASN A 32 -1.55 -9.52 -11.67
N VAL A 33 -2.77 -9.01 -11.76
CA VAL A 33 -3.95 -9.73 -12.27
C VAL A 33 -4.68 -8.89 -13.32
N ASP A 34 -5.46 -9.55 -14.18
CA ASP A 34 -6.16 -8.91 -15.30
C ASP A 34 -7.08 -7.75 -14.90
N SER A 35 -7.68 -7.86 -13.72
CA SER A 35 -8.56 -6.82 -13.17
C SER A 35 -8.62 -6.95 -11.64
N ILE A 36 -8.42 -5.82 -10.96
CA ILE A 36 -8.63 -5.69 -9.52
C ILE A 36 -9.07 -4.28 -9.18
N THR A 37 -10.00 -4.14 -8.24
CA THR A 37 -10.50 -2.82 -7.82
C THR A 37 -9.91 -2.45 -6.47
N ILE A 38 -9.03 -1.46 -6.44
CA ILE A 38 -8.48 -0.89 -5.21
C ILE A 38 -9.52 0.03 -4.58
N LEU A 39 -10.06 -0.37 -3.43
CA LEU A 39 -11.09 0.37 -2.72
C LEU A 39 -10.47 1.43 -1.82
N SER A 40 -9.50 1.02 -1.00
CA SER A 40 -8.80 1.94 -0.09
C SER A 40 -7.42 1.44 0.33
N ALA A 41 -6.59 2.38 0.77
CA ALA A 41 -5.32 2.12 1.40
C ALA A 41 -5.34 2.66 2.84
N LYS A 42 -4.83 1.89 3.79
CA LYS A 42 -4.68 2.27 5.19
C LYS A 42 -3.23 2.07 5.63
N ILE A 43 -2.66 3.08 6.26
CA ILE A 43 -1.24 3.13 6.61
C ILE A 43 -1.10 2.93 8.11
N ASN A 44 -0.15 2.09 8.53
CA ASN A 44 0.11 1.80 9.95
C ASN A 44 -1.16 1.45 10.76
N ARG A 45 -2.09 0.65 10.19
CA ARG A 45 -3.42 0.35 10.77
C ARG A 45 -4.27 1.58 11.12
N GLY A 46 -3.93 2.74 10.58
CA GLY A 46 -4.55 4.01 10.90
C GLY A 46 -3.87 4.78 12.02
N ASN A 47 -2.69 4.35 12.47
CA ASN A 47 -1.93 4.96 13.56
C ASN A 47 -0.67 5.65 13.02
N CYS A 48 -0.76 6.97 12.87
CA CYS A 48 0.38 7.82 12.54
C CYS A 48 0.52 8.87 13.64
N ASP A 49 1.76 9.13 14.07
CA ASP A 49 2.06 9.91 15.29
C ASP A 49 1.57 11.37 15.29
N ASN A 50 1.13 11.94 14.15
CA ASN A 50 0.79 13.37 13.98
C ASN A 50 -0.64 13.62 13.45
N ASP A 51 -1.65 12.85 13.86
CA ASP A 51 -3.04 12.98 13.39
C ASP A 51 -3.20 12.99 11.84
N GLY A 52 -2.23 12.40 11.14
CA GLY A 52 -2.25 12.32 9.69
C GLY A 52 -3.44 11.50 9.21
N PHE A 53 -4.08 11.91 8.12
CA PHE A 53 -5.07 11.08 7.41
C PHE A 53 -4.39 9.82 6.84
N PRO A 54 -4.45 8.66 7.51
CA PRO A 54 -3.72 7.46 7.14
C PRO A 54 -4.59 6.53 6.29
N TYR A 55 -5.77 7.01 5.89
CA TYR A 55 -6.79 6.28 5.16
C TYR A 55 -7.11 7.03 3.87
N PHE A 56 -6.92 6.34 2.75
CA PHE A 56 -7.13 6.86 1.41
C PHE A 56 -8.26 6.07 0.76
N LYS A 57 -9.36 6.74 0.43
CA LYS A 57 -10.43 6.15 -0.40
C LYS A 57 -10.05 6.37 -1.87
N ILE A 58 -9.89 5.27 -2.61
CA ILE A 58 -9.35 5.28 -3.98
C ILE A 58 -10.43 4.93 -4.99
N ASN A 59 -11.09 3.77 -4.84
CA ASN A 59 -12.08 3.23 -5.78
C ASN A 59 -11.62 3.27 -7.24
N LYS A 60 -10.50 2.61 -7.55
CA LYS A 60 -9.93 2.53 -8.91
C LYS A 60 -9.70 1.09 -9.32
N THR A 61 -10.14 0.73 -10.52
CA THR A 61 -9.83 -0.57 -11.13
C THR A 61 -8.52 -0.50 -11.89
N LEU A 62 -7.64 -1.47 -11.66
CA LEU A 62 -6.34 -1.63 -12.30
C LEU A 62 -6.34 -2.93 -13.11
N ARG A 63 -5.77 -2.89 -14.31
CA ARG A 63 -5.53 -4.07 -15.16
C ARG A 63 -4.13 -4.63 -14.90
N PHE A 64 -3.81 -5.77 -15.49
CA PHE A 64 -2.47 -6.37 -15.36
C PHE A 64 -1.37 -5.38 -15.76
N GLY A 65 -0.41 -5.13 -14.86
CA GLY A 65 0.68 -4.18 -15.07
C GLY A 65 0.33 -2.71 -14.83
N ASP A 66 -0.95 -2.37 -14.64
CA ASP A 66 -1.34 -1.00 -14.25
C ASP A 66 -0.91 -0.73 -12.81
N SER A 67 -0.60 0.55 -12.54
CA SER A 67 -0.30 1.02 -11.19
C SER A 67 -1.17 2.20 -10.75
N TYR A 68 -1.36 2.31 -9.44
CA TYR A 68 -1.92 3.48 -8.79
C TYR A 68 -0.94 4.03 -7.77
N GLN A 69 -0.54 5.27 -7.99
CA GLN A 69 0.41 5.97 -7.14
C GLN A 69 -0.29 7.04 -6.32
N PHE A 70 0.05 7.11 -5.04
CA PHE A 70 -0.33 8.20 -4.16
C PHE A 70 0.81 8.55 -3.21
N TYR A 71 0.75 9.74 -2.61
CA TYR A 71 1.80 10.21 -1.71
C TYR A 71 1.28 10.55 -0.31
N ILE A 72 2.17 10.46 0.65
CA ILE A 72 1.96 10.83 2.04
C ILE A 72 3.04 11.80 2.47
N LEU A 73 2.58 12.86 3.14
CA LEU A 73 3.45 13.87 3.71
C LEU A 73 4.13 13.28 4.97
N PRO A 74 5.47 13.31 5.09
CA PRO A 74 6.17 12.74 6.24
C PRO A 74 5.81 13.39 7.57
N PHE A 75 5.41 14.66 7.55
CA PHE A 75 4.93 15.31 8.76
C PHE A 75 3.59 14.74 9.25
N ARG A 76 2.78 14.12 8.38
CA ARG A 76 1.54 13.42 8.76
C ARG A 76 1.81 12.01 9.27
N CYS A 77 2.82 11.35 8.73
CA CYS A 77 3.24 10.03 9.17
C CYS A 77 4.76 9.90 9.02
N GLN A 78 5.48 10.01 10.14
CA GLN A 78 6.94 10.10 10.13
C GLN A 78 7.59 8.81 9.63
N HIS A 79 7.00 7.66 9.96
CA HIS A 79 7.51 6.35 9.62
C HIS A 79 6.39 5.44 9.11
N ILE A 80 6.47 5.03 7.85
CA ILE A 80 5.58 4.00 7.29
C ILE A 80 6.17 2.63 7.64
N LYS A 81 5.45 1.86 8.44
CA LYS A 81 5.82 0.51 8.89
C LYS A 81 5.02 -0.57 8.16
N GLU A 82 3.78 -0.27 7.82
CA GLU A 82 2.88 -1.18 7.12
C GLU A 82 1.88 -0.40 6.25
N VAL A 83 1.43 -1.04 5.18
CA VAL A 83 0.40 -0.56 4.27
C VAL A 83 -0.61 -1.67 4.06
N SER A 84 -1.87 -1.40 4.37
CA SER A 84 -3.00 -2.30 4.20
C SER A 84 -3.82 -1.85 3.00
N ILE A 85 -3.95 -2.70 1.99
CA ILE A 85 -4.69 -2.41 0.77
C ILE A 85 -5.97 -3.23 0.76
N LYS A 86 -7.11 -2.55 0.74
CA LYS A 86 -8.42 -3.17 0.57
C LYS A 86 -8.80 -3.14 -0.91
N THR A 87 -9.12 -4.31 -1.45
CA THR A 87 -9.63 -4.46 -2.82
C THR A 87 -10.99 -5.17 -2.82
N ASP A 88 -11.57 -5.34 -4.00
CA ASP A 88 -12.75 -6.17 -4.25
C ASP A 88 -12.52 -7.67 -4.01
N LYS A 89 -11.27 -8.13 -4.03
CA LYS A 89 -10.89 -9.54 -3.84
C LYS A 89 -10.42 -9.89 -2.43
N GLY A 90 -10.23 -8.90 -1.56
CA GLY A 90 -9.68 -9.13 -0.22
C GLY A 90 -8.99 -7.92 0.37
N THR A 91 -8.30 -8.11 1.49
CA THR A 91 -7.41 -7.10 2.08
C THR A 91 -6.05 -7.74 2.29
N TRP A 92 -4.99 -7.03 1.90
CA TRP A 92 -3.61 -7.48 2.05
C TRP A 92 -2.82 -6.44 2.84
N ASP A 93 -2.10 -6.93 3.84
CA ASP A 93 -1.23 -6.14 4.69
C ASP A 93 0.22 -6.37 4.28
N PHE A 94 0.92 -5.28 3.98
CA PHE A 94 2.30 -5.28 3.56
C PHE A 94 3.16 -4.59 4.60
N GLY A 95 4.08 -5.34 5.22
CA GLY A 95 5.09 -4.78 6.11
C GLY A 95 6.22 -4.12 5.31
N ILE A 96 6.52 -2.86 5.62
CA ILE A 96 7.68 -2.10 5.10
C ILE A 96 8.87 -2.26 6.06
N GLY A 97 8.95 -3.39 6.78
CA GLY A 97 9.91 -3.63 7.86
C GLY A 97 11.30 -3.13 7.50
N ARG A 98 11.81 -2.18 8.28
CA ARG A 98 13.22 -1.76 8.21
C ARG A 98 14.07 -2.99 8.51
N ARG A 99 14.95 -3.35 7.58
CA ARG A 99 16.15 -4.08 7.95
C ARG A 99 17.11 -3.13 8.65
#